data_AF-A0A7C7BQM2-F1
#
_entry.id   AF-A0A7C7BQM2-F1
#
_cell.length_a   1.000
_cell.length_b   1.000
_cell.length_c   1.000
_cell.angle_alpha   90.00
_cell.angle_beta   90.00
_cell.angle_gamma   90.00
#
_symmetry.space_group_name_H-M   'P 1'
#
loop_
_entity.id
_entity.type
_entity.pdbx_description
1 polymer ?
#
loop_
_entity_poly.entity_id
_entity_poly.type
_entity_poly.pdbx_seq_one_letter_code
_entity_poly.pdbx_strand_id
1 'polypeptide(L)'
;MSARQVEKSSQVQAESWDLVIQPKSSWWDIQLYDIWRYRDLLLLFVRRDFVAEFKQTILGPLWFFIQPILTALMFTVIFGKVAKIPTDEIPQLLFFLSGTVAWSYFADCLNKT
;
A
#
# COMPACT_ATOMS: atom_id res chain seq x y z
N MET A 1 31.51 67.28 7.77
CA MET A 1 31.18 66.46 6.59
C MET A 1 31.79 65.08 6.81
N SER A 2 30.98 64.00 6.72
CA SER A 2 31.37 62.57 6.73
C SER A 2 30.85 61.75 7.93
N ALA A 3 29.53 61.77 8.13
CA ALA A 3 28.82 60.88 9.06
C ALA A 3 27.52 60.33 8.42
N ARG A 4 27.56 59.99 7.12
CA ARG A 4 26.40 59.55 6.33
C ARG A 4 26.67 58.30 5.45
N GLN A 5 27.62 57.47 5.84
CA GLN A 5 27.96 56.24 5.09
C GLN A 5 27.41 54.95 5.71
N VAL A 6 26.62 55.03 6.80
CA VAL A 6 26.19 53.83 7.53
C VAL A 6 24.90 53.19 6.96
N GLU A 7 24.15 53.84 6.08
CA GLU A 7 22.70 53.55 6.02
C GLU A 7 22.15 52.83 4.78
N LYS A 8 22.93 52.41 3.76
CA LYS A 8 22.24 51.92 2.54
C LYS A 8 22.97 50.94 1.61
N SER A 9 23.58 49.90 2.15
CA SER A 9 24.02 48.76 1.34
C SER A 9 23.81 47.41 2.01
N SER A 10 22.77 47.29 2.83
CA SER A 10 22.23 46.00 3.26
C SER A 10 20.90 45.77 2.55
N GLN A 11 20.96 45.71 1.23
CA GLN A 11 19.91 45.05 0.44
C GLN A 11 20.03 43.57 0.79
N VAL A 12 19.37 43.14 1.87
CA VAL A 12 19.16 41.73 2.16
C VAL A 12 18.31 41.23 1.00
N GLN A 13 18.97 40.56 0.06
CA GLN A 13 18.36 39.79 -1.01
C GLN A 13 17.22 39.00 -0.36
N ALA A 14 15.98 39.29 -0.73
CA ALA A 14 14.86 38.48 -0.30
C ALA A 14 15.07 37.08 -0.89
N GLU A 15 15.65 36.17 -0.11
CA GLU A 15 15.76 34.75 -0.47
C GLU A 15 14.33 34.24 -0.68
N SER A 16 13.97 34.13 -1.95
CA SER A 16 12.76 33.49 -2.43
C SER A 16 12.91 32.00 -2.20
N TRP A 17 12.53 31.54 -1.01
CA TRP A 17 12.49 30.12 -0.70
C TRP A 17 11.50 29.41 -1.63
N ASP A 18 12.00 28.51 -2.48
CA ASP A 18 11.16 27.67 -3.34
C ASP A 18 10.26 26.71 -2.53
N LEU A 19 10.68 26.34 -1.32
CA LEU A 19 9.95 25.42 -0.44
C LEU A 19 10.03 25.88 1.02
N VAL A 20 8.91 26.38 1.56
CA VAL A 20 8.75 26.67 2.99
C VAL A 20 8.01 25.50 3.64
N ILE A 21 8.70 24.75 4.50
CA ILE A 21 8.12 23.62 5.24
C ILE A 21 7.27 24.19 6.37
N GLN A 22 5.99 24.42 6.09
CA GLN A 22 5.00 24.81 7.10
C GLN A 22 4.47 23.55 7.81
N PRO A 23 4.20 23.60 9.13
CA PRO A 23 3.61 22.48 9.86
C PRO A 23 2.18 22.26 9.38
N LYS A 24 1.99 21.26 8.53
CA LYS A 24 0.70 20.84 8.02
C LYS A 24 -0.04 20.02 9.09
N SER A 25 -0.98 20.62 9.82
CA SER A 25 -1.61 20.01 11.00
C SER A 25 -3.02 19.44 10.80
N SER A 26 -3.54 19.37 9.58
CA SER A 26 -4.90 18.90 9.34
C SER A 26 -4.95 17.41 9.03
N TRP A 27 -5.66 16.65 9.87
CA TRP A 27 -5.87 15.20 9.76
C TRP A 27 -6.64 14.79 8.49
N TRP A 28 -7.21 15.76 7.78
CA TRP A 28 -8.00 15.58 6.56
C TRP A 28 -7.33 16.13 5.30
N ASP A 29 -6.12 16.66 5.43
CA ASP A 29 -5.44 17.29 4.32
C ASP A 29 -4.64 16.24 3.55
N ILE A 30 -5.37 15.35 2.86
CA ILE A 30 -4.79 14.35 1.98
C ILE A 30 -4.30 15.07 0.72
N GLN A 31 -2.99 15.32 0.66
CA GLN A 31 -2.28 15.99 -0.44
C GLN A 31 -2.18 15.07 -1.68
N LEU A 32 -3.33 14.66 -2.22
CA LEU A 32 -3.44 13.80 -3.40
C LEU A 32 -2.67 14.38 -4.61
N TYR A 33 -2.59 15.70 -4.69
CA TYR A 33 -1.83 16.42 -5.71
C TYR A 33 -0.32 16.16 -5.62
N ASP A 34 0.26 16.18 -4.42
CA ASP A 34 1.69 15.90 -4.22
C ASP A 34 1.98 14.42 -4.42
N ILE A 35 1.10 13.53 -3.95
CA ILE A 35 1.20 12.08 -4.20
C ILE A 35 1.29 11.81 -5.72
N TRP A 36 0.48 12.52 -6.51
CA TRP A 36 0.52 12.43 -7.97
C TRP A 36 1.80 13.04 -8.58
N ARG A 37 2.31 14.15 -8.02
CA ARG A 37 3.58 14.79 -8.41
C ARG A 37 4.78 13.87 -8.17
N TYR A 38 4.77 13.10 -7.08
CA TYR A 38 5.83 12.17 -6.66
C TYR A 38 5.58 10.71 -7.06
N ARG A 39 4.70 10.46 -8.03
CA ARG A 39 4.41 9.11 -8.55
C ARG A 39 5.65 8.32 -8.96
N ASP A 40 6.70 9.00 -9.41
CA ASP A 40 7.95 8.36 -9.83
C ASP A 40 8.69 7.72 -8.64
N LEU A 41 8.65 8.38 -7.48
CA LEU A 41 9.18 7.83 -6.23
C LEU A 41 8.36 6.61 -5.79
N LEU A 42 7.03 6.69 -5.86
CA LEU A 42 6.14 5.59 -5.52
C LEU A 42 6.36 4.38 -6.43
N LEU A 43 6.53 4.59 -7.74
CA LEU A 43 6.84 3.52 -8.68
C LEU A 43 8.19 2.87 -8.38
N LEU A 44 9.20 3.65 -7.98
CA LEU A 44 10.50 3.12 -7.58
C LEU A 44 10.39 2.23 -6.34
N PHE A 45 9.63 2.66 -5.33
CA PHE A 45 9.33 1.86 -4.14
C PHE A 45 8.57 0.58 -4.48
N VAL A 46 7.47 0.69 -5.23
CA VAL A 46 6.66 -0.46 -5.65
C VAL A 46 7.53 -1.45 -6.44
N ARG A 47 8.34 -0.98 -7.39
CA ARG A 47 9.23 -1.85 -8.16
C ARG A 47 10.23 -2.57 -7.27
N ARG A 48 10.82 -1.88 -6.29
CA ARG A 48 11.77 -2.48 -5.34
C ARG A 48 11.09 -3.56 -4.53
N ASP A 49 9.92 -3.27 -3.97
CA ASP A 49 9.19 -4.19 -3.10
C ASP A 49 8.69 -5.40 -3.90
N PHE A 50 8.19 -5.19 -5.12
CA PHE A 50 7.84 -6.27 -6.06
C PHE A 50 9.07 -7.16 -6.33
N VAL A 51 10.20 -6.57 -6.74
CA VAL A 51 11.42 -7.33 -7.05
C VAL A 51 11.96 -8.07 -5.83
N ALA A 52 11.87 -7.50 -4.63
CA ALA A 52 12.29 -8.15 -3.39
C ALA A 52 11.42 -9.38 -3.08
N GLU A 53 10.10 -9.23 -3.15
CA GLU A 53 9.13 -10.32 -2.87
C GLU A 53 9.29 -11.49 -3.85
N PHE A 54 9.43 -11.19 -5.16
CA PHE A 54 9.56 -12.23 -6.21
C PHE A 54 10.95 -12.87 -6.28
N LYS A 55 12.01 -12.21 -5.80
CA LYS A 55 13.35 -12.81 -5.77
C LYS A 55 13.52 -13.81 -4.63
N GLN A 56 12.69 -13.74 -3.59
CA GLN A 56 12.85 -14.54 -2.37
C GLN A 56 12.01 -15.83 -2.38
N THR A 57 11.12 -16.03 -3.36
CA THR A 57 10.24 -17.22 -3.46
C THR A 57 10.64 -18.13 -4.63
N ILE A 58 10.93 -19.40 -4.32
CA ILE A 58 11.33 -20.45 -5.28
C ILE A 58 10.23 -20.71 -6.35
N LEU A 59 8.97 -20.50 -6.01
CA LEU A 59 7.81 -20.70 -6.91
C LEU A 59 7.30 -19.41 -7.56
N GLY A 60 7.90 -18.25 -7.26
CA GLY A 60 7.47 -16.95 -7.79
C GLY A 60 5.99 -16.62 -7.48
N PRO A 61 5.31 -15.87 -8.38
CA PRO A 61 3.91 -15.43 -8.18
C PRO A 61 2.89 -16.56 -8.01
N LEU A 62 3.24 -17.78 -8.43
CA LEU A 62 2.34 -18.93 -8.39
C LEU A 62 1.96 -19.32 -6.94
N TRP A 63 2.84 -19.03 -5.98
CA TRP A 63 2.62 -19.35 -4.57
C TRP A 63 1.36 -18.69 -3.99
N PHE A 64 1.04 -17.47 -4.41
CA PHE A 64 -0.15 -16.74 -3.98
C PHE A 64 -1.47 -17.40 -4.40
N PHE A 65 -1.46 -18.21 -5.46
CA PHE A 65 -2.64 -18.97 -5.88
C PHE A 65 -2.73 -20.32 -5.19
N ILE A 66 -1.58 -20.96 -4.96
CA ILE A 66 -1.49 -22.30 -4.34
C ILE A 66 -2.14 -22.29 -2.95
N GLN A 67 -1.84 -21.29 -2.12
CA GLN A 67 -2.36 -21.19 -0.75
C GLN A 67 -3.91 -21.10 -0.68
N PRO A 68 -4.57 -20.09 -1.28
CA PRO A 68 -6.03 -19.98 -1.21
C PRO A 68 -6.74 -21.13 -1.91
N ILE A 69 -6.18 -21.72 -2.98
CA ILE A 69 -6.76 -22.91 -3.64
C ILE A 69 -6.69 -24.13 -2.73
N LEU A 70 -5.54 -24.38 -2.09
CA LEU A 70 -5.40 -25.48 -1.13
C LEU A 70 -6.34 -25.31 0.07
N THR A 71 -6.45 -24.09 0.61
CA THR A 71 -7.35 -23.78 1.72
C THR A 71 -8.82 -23.95 1.31
N ALA A 72 -9.21 -23.44 0.14
CA ALA A 72 -10.57 -23.60 -0.38
C ALA A 72 -10.90 -25.07 -0.67
N LEU A 73 -9.95 -25.86 -1.19
CA LEU A 73 -10.09 -27.30 -1.37
C LEU A 73 -10.24 -28.04 -0.05
N MET A 74 -9.41 -27.71 0.96
CA MET A 74 -9.53 -28.25 2.31
C MET A 74 -10.93 -28.00 2.88
N PHE A 75 -11.42 -26.77 2.82
CA PHE A 75 -12.77 -26.44 3.29
C PHE A 75 -13.85 -27.14 2.46
N THR A 76 -13.69 -27.23 1.15
CA THR A 76 -14.63 -27.95 0.28
C THR A 76 -14.68 -29.44 0.60
N VAL A 77 -13.53 -30.08 0.87
CA VAL A 77 -13.45 -31.50 1.22
C VAL A 77 -14.01 -31.74 2.62
N ILE A 78 -13.63 -30.94 3.61
CA ILE A 78 -14.09 -31.09 5.00
C ILE A 78 -15.60 -30.83 5.07
N PHE A 79 -16.09 -29.70 4.60
CA PHE A 79 -17.51 -29.35 4.71
C PHE A 79 -18.39 -30.08 3.68
N GLY A 80 -17.84 -30.44 2.52
CA GLY A 80 -18.59 -31.13 1.47
C GLY A 80 -18.72 -32.63 1.74
N LYS A 81 -17.63 -33.31 2.11
CA LYS A 81 -17.66 -34.77 2.37
C LYS A 81 -18.02 -35.13 3.81
N VAL A 82 -17.61 -34.36 4.82
CA VAL A 82 -17.81 -34.72 6.24
C VAL A 82 -19.11 -34.14 6.79
N ALA A 83 -19.45 -32.89 6.46
CA ALA A 83 -20.63 -32.23 7.02
C ALA A 83 -21.93 -32.41 6.20
N LYS A 84 -21.84 -32.85 4.92
CA LYS A 84 -22.98 -33.04 4.01
C LYS A 84 -24.02 -31.91 4.08
N ILE A 85 -23.58 -30.66 4.22
CA ILE A 85 -24.51 -29.52 4.24
C ILE A 85 -25.02 -29.35 2.80
N PRO A 86 -26.34 -29.49 2.56
CA PRO A 86 -26.90 -29.27 1.24
C PRO A 86 -26.65 -27.81 0.89
N THR A 87 -25.65 -27.57 0.04
CA THR A 87 -25.44 -26.26 -0.54
C THR A 87 -26.40 -26.23 -1.72
N ASP A 88 -27.54 -25.58 -1.55
CA ASP A 88 -28.62 -25.42 -2.53
C ASP A 88 -28.08 -24.75 -3.82
N GLU A 89 -27.48 -25.57 -4.69
CA GLU A 89 -27.11 -25.27 -6.08
C GLU A 89 -25.87 -24.37 -6.30
N ILE A 90 -25.24 -23.83 -5.25
CA ILE A 90 -24.06 -22.97 -5.38
C ILE A 90 -22.75 -23.79 -5.30
N PRO A 91 -21.76 -23.56 -6.18
CA PRO A 91 -20.46 -24.23 -6.09
C PRO A 91 -19.75 -23.87 -4.78
N GLN A 92 -19.68 -24.83 -3.87
CA GLN A 92 -19.11 -24.69 -2.53
C GLN A 92 -17.69 -24.11 -2.53
N LEU A 93 -16.91 -24.43 -3.56
CA LEU A 93 -15.56 -23.90 -3.76
C LEU A 93 -15.55 -22.37 -3.92
N LEU A 94 -16.47 -21.81 -4.72
CA LEU A 94 -16.55 -20.35 -4.94
C LEU A 94 -16.95 -19.61 -3.66
N PHE A 95 -17.86 -20.18 -2.88
CA PHE A 95 -18.29 -19.62 -1.61
C PHE A 95 -17.13 -19.52 -0.62
N PHE A 96 -16.43 -20.63 -0.35
CA PHE A 96 -15.31 -20.63 0.58
C PHE A 96 -14.10 -19.84 0.08
N LEU A 97 -13.84 -19.85 -1.23
CA LEU A 97 -12.76 -19.07 -1.83
C LEU A 97 -13.02 -17.57 -1.65
N SER A 98 -14.24 -17.08 -1.87
CA SER A 98 -14.57 -15.66 -1.68
C SER A 98 -14.36 -15.19 -0.24
N GLY A 99 -14.82 -15.96 0.76
CA GLY A 99 -14.65 -15.64 2.17
C GLY A 99 -13.19 -15.73 2.62
N THR A 100 -12.47 -16.75 2.16
CA THR A 100 -11.05 -16.94 2.50
C THR A 100 -10.19 -15.81 1.95
N VAL A 101 -10.41 -15.40 0.69
CA VAL A 101 -9.67 -14.30 0.05
C VAL A 101 -9.98 -12.96 0.73
N ALA A 102 -11.26 -12.68 1.03
CA ALA A 102 -11.64 -11.45 1.72
C ALA A 102 -11.01 -11.36 3.12
N TRP A 103 -11.06 -12.45 3.89
CA TRP A 103 -10.46 -12.51 5.21
C TRP A 103 -8.93 -12.46 5.16
N SER A 104 -8.30 -13.19 4.24
CA SER A 104 -6.84 -13.19 4.12
C SER A 104 -6.31 -11.80 3.78
N TYR A 105 -6.97 -11.10 2.85
CA TYR A 105 -6.60 -9.73 2.52
C TYR A 105 -6.72 -8.79 3.73
N PHE A 106 -7.83 -8.87 4.46
CA PHE A 106 -8.02 -8.08 5.67
C PHE A 106 -6.95 -8.39 6.73
N ALA A 107 -6.68 -9.68 6.97
CA ALA A 107 -5.68 -10.12 7.92
C ALA A 107 -4.26 -9.66 7.53
N ASP A 108 -3.92 -9.72 6.24
CA ASP A 108 -2.63 -9.26 5.72
C ASP A 108 -2.46 -7.75 5.92
N CYS A 109 -3.49 -6.95 5.64
CA CYS A 109 -3.46 -5.50 5.88
C CYS A 109 -3.28 -5.15 7.36
N LEU A 110 -3.83 -5.96 8.27
CA LEU A 110 -3.72 -5.72 9.70
C LEU A 110 -2.36 -6.16 10.27
N ASN A 111 -1.80 -7.26 9.76
CA ASN A 111 -0.57 -7.85 10.29
C ASN A 111 0.70 -7.27 9.67
N LYS A 112 0.64 -6.75 8.44
CA LYS A 112 1.78 -6.05 7.82
C LYS A 112 1.93 -4.67 8.47
N THR A 113 2.65 -4.62 9.59
CA THR A 113 3.25 -3.42 10.19
C THR A 113 4.57 -3.10 9.49
#